data_AF-A0A966MHX7-F1
#
_entry.id   AF-A0A966MHX7-F1
#
_cell.length_a   1.000
_cell.length_b   1.000
_cell.length_c   1.000
_cell.angle_alpha   90.00
_cell.angle_beta   90.00
_cell.angle_gamma   90.00
#
_symmetry.space_group_name_H-M   'P 1'
#
loop_
_entity.id
_entity.type
_entity.pdbx_description
1 polymer ?
#
loop_
_entity_poly.entity_id
_entity_poly.type
_entity_poly.pdbx_seq_one_letter_code
_entity_poly.pdbx_strand_id
1 'polypeptide(L)'
;LVFQLRSVPAALYKALGGFATNGINLTKLESYIRAGVAEQAQFYMDVQAHIDDPAMQNAMEELCFYCTKDEVHVLGTYPASPARA
;
A
#
# COMPACT_ATOMS: atom_id res chain seq x y z
N LEU A 1 2.89 3.97 -4.06
CA LEU A 1 3.72 3.53 -2.90
C LEU A 1 4.14 2.08 -3.08
N VAL A 2 5.21 1.67 -2.41
CA VAL A 2 5.76 0.32 -2.46
C VAL A 2 5.90 -0.21 -1.04
N PHE A 3 5.51 -1.45 -0.81
CA PHE A 3 5.64 -2.08 0.50
C PHE A 3 5.97 -3.56 0.39
N GLN A 4 6.58 -4.12 1.44
CA GLN A 4 6.84 -5.56 1.54
C GLN A 4 6.07 -6.21 2.68
N LEU A 5 5.56 -7.40 2.39
CA LEU A 5 4.86 -8.26 3.35
C LEU A 5 5.54 -9.61 3.42
N ARG A 6 5.34 -10.29 4.55
CA ARG A 6 5.65 -11.72 4.65
C ARG A 6 4.71 -12.51 3.75
N SER A 7 5.24 -13.51 3.05
CA SER A 7 4.47 -14.39 2.17
C SER A 7 3.67 -15.42 2.96
N VAL A 8 2.70 -14.95 3.75
CA VAL A 8 1.76 -15.77 4.53
C VAL A 8 0.31 -15.48 4.12
N PRO A 9 -0.61 -16.46 4.24
CA PRO A 9 -2.01 -16.26 3.92
C PRO A 9 -2.62 -15.05 4.65
N ALA A 10 -3.48 -14.32 3.96
CA ALA A 10 -4.17 -13.11 4.44
C ALA A 10 -3.27 -11.90 4.77
N ALA A 11 -1.95 -11.95 4.53
CA ALA A 11 -1.07 -10.80 4.79
C ALA A 11 -1.51 -9.55 4.01
N LEU A 12 -1.75 -9.69 2.70
CA LEU A 12 -2.21 -8.58 1.86
C LEU A 12 -3.59 -8.07 2.27
N TYR A 13 -4.52 -8.97 2.59
CA TYR A 13 -5.85 -8.58 3.05
C TYR A 13 -5.80 -7.71 4.31
N LYS A 14 -4.98 -8.11 5.28
CA LYS A 14 -4.78 -7.35 6.52
C LYS A 14 -4.16 -5.99 6.26
N ALA A 15 -3.12 -5.93 5.42
CA ALA A 15 -2.46 -4.68 5.04
C ALA A 15 -3.39 -3.70 4.31
N LEU A 16 -4.30 -4.20 3.47
CA LEU A 16 -5.28 -3.37 2.75
C LEU A 16 -6.50 -2.97 3.60
N GLY A 17 -6.65 -3.56 4.79
CA GLY A 17 -7.77 -3.29 5.70
C GLY A 17 -7.92 -1.81 6.03
N GLY A 18 -6.81 -1.14 6.36
CA GLY A 18 -6.79 0.29 6.68
C GLY A 18 -7.24 1.20 5.54
N PHE A 19 -6.94 0.84 4.29
CA PHE A 19 -7.41 1.61 3.14
C PHE A 19 -8.92 1.44 2.94
N ALA A 20 -9.43 0.22 3.13
CA ALA A 20 -10.85 -0.08 2.97
C ALA A 20 -11.70 0.58 4.07
N THR A 21 -11.27 0.54 5.33
CA THR A 21 -11.99 1.14 6.47
C THR A 21 -11.96 2.67 6.45
N ASN A 22 -10.92 3.27 5.88
CA ASN A 22 -10.81 4.72 5.70
C ASN A 22 -11.41 5.23 4.38
N GLY A 23 -12.02 4.36 3.57
CA GLY A 23 -12.71 4.75 2.33
C GLY A 23 -11.78 5.22 1.21
N ILE A 24 -10.53 4.77 1.19
CA ILE A 24 -9.52 5.18 0.20
C ILE A 24 -9.62 4.29 -1.03
N ASN A 25 -9.76 4.91 -2.20
CA ASN A 25 -9.83 4.17 -3.46
C ASN A 25 -8.44 3.75 -3.96
N LEU A 26 -8.34 2.49 -4.40
CA LEU A 26 -7.14 1.87 -4.96
C LEU A 26 -7.24 1.87 -6.48
N THR A 27 -6.33 2.58 -7.15
CA THR A 27 -6.32 2.67 -8.62
C THR A 27 -5.40 1.68 -9.30
N LYS A 28 -4.42 1.16 -8.55
CA LYS A 28 -3.44 0.21 -9.07
C LYS A 28 -2.92 -0.66 -7.94
N LEU A 29 -2.76 -1.95 -8.22
CA LEU A 29 -2.14 -2.92 -7.30
C LEU A 29 -1.41 -3.98 -8.12
N GLU A 30 -0.11 -4.07 -7.96
CA GLU A 30 0.77 -5.02 -8.65
C GLU A 30 1.62 -5.77 -7.62
N SER A 31 1.72 -7.09 -7.77
CA SER A 31 2.57 -7.93 -6.95
C SER A 31 3.88 -8.24 -7.68
N TYR A 32 4.97 -8.18 -6.93
CA TYR A 32 6.31 -8.54 -7.36
C TYR A 32 6.90 -9.56 -6.40
N ILE A 33 7.10 -10.77 -6.88
CA ILE A 33 7.76 -11.85 -6.13
C ILE A 33 9.15 -12.02 -6.76
N ARG A 34 10.20 -11.68 -6.01
CA ARG A 34 11.58 -11.90 -6.48
C ARG A 34 11.90 -13.39 -6.52
N ALA A 35 12.41 -13.86 -7.65
CA ALA A 35 12.89 -15.23 -7.78
C ALA A 35 14.00 -15.50 -6.76
N GLY A 36 13.82 -16.53 -5.92
CA GLY A 36 14.80 -16.94 -4.91
C GLY A 36 14.55 -16.45 -3.48
N VAL A 37 13.61 -15.52 -3.25
CA VAL A 37 13.24 -15.03 -1.90
C VAL A 37 11.75 -15.28 -1.69
N ALA A 38 11.39 -16.54 -1.43
CA ALA A 38 9.99 -16.96 -1.27
C ALA A 38 9.31 -16.40 0.00
N GLU A 39 10.08 -15.81 0.91
CA GLU A 39 9.58 -15.36 2.22
C GLU A 39 8.97 -13.95 2.19
N GLN A 40 9.26 -13.15 1.16
CA GLN A 40 8.84 -11.75 1.06
C GLN A 40 8.12 -11.48 -0.27
N ALA A 41 6.93 -10.88 -0.17
CA ALA A 41 6.15 -10.41 -1.31
C ALA A 41 6.16 -8.88 -1.32
N GLN A 42 6.62 -8.30 -2.42
CA GLN A 42 6.63 -6.85 -2.63
C GLN A 42 5.39 -6.43 -3.42
N PHE A 43 4.80 -5.30 -3.06
CA PHE A 43 3.62 -4.77 -3.73
C PHE A 43 3.87 -3.32 -4.13
N TYR A 44 3.40 -2.98 -5.32
CA TYR A 44 3.30 -1.62 -5.82
C TYR A 44 1.82 -1.24 -5.85
N MET A 45 1.48 -0.07 -5.32
CA MET A 45 0.09 0.36 -5.15
C MET A 45 -0.07 1.85 -5.37
N ASP A 46 -1.10 2.25 -6.11
CA ASP A 46 -1.51 3.66 -6.24
C ASP A 46 -2.91 3.86 -5.65
N VAL A 47 -3.07 4.96 -4.91
CA VAL A 47 -4.29 5.33 -4.21
C VAL A 47 -4.72 6.75 -4.57
N GLN A 48 -6.01 7.02 -4.46
CA GLN A 48 -6.57 8.37 -4.62
C GLN A 48 -6.73 9.04 -3.25
N ALA A 49 -5.61 9.53 -2.70
CA ALA A 49 -5.59 10.35 -1.49
C ALA A 49 -4.29 11.15 -1.42
N HIS A 50 -4.30 12.27 -0.70
CA HIS A 50 -3.09 13.01 -0.37
C HIS A 50 -2.43 12.43 0.88
N ILE A 51 -1.10 12.51 0.98
CA ILE A 51 -0.35 11.97 2.14
C ILE A 51 -0.70 12.70 3.46
N ASP A 52 -1.15 13.95 3.36
CA ASP A 52 -1.56 14.79 4.49
C ASP A 52 -3.03 14.62 4.88
N ASP A 53 -3.81 13.84 4.13
CA ASP A 53 -5.21 13.60 4.48
C ASP A 53 -5.29 12.70 5.73
N PRO A 54 -6.11 13.04 6.74
CA PRO A 54 -6.22 12.25 7.97
C PRO A 54 -6.56 10.78 7.72
N ALA A 55 -7.43 10.51 6.73
CA ALA A 55 -7.79 9.15 6.33
C ALA A 55 -6.57 8.36 5.79
N MET A 56 -5.71 9.02 5.01
CA MET A 56 -4.50 8.42 4.45
C MET A 56 -3.47 8.16 5.54
N GLN A 57 -3.30 9.07 6.49
CA GLN A 57 -2.40 8.89 7.62
C GLN A 57 -2.80 7.67 8.47
N ASN A 58 -4.09 7.53 8.80
CA ASN A 58 -4.61 6.37 9.52
C ASN A 58 -4.36 5.05 8.76
N ALA A 59 -4.61 5.05 7.45
CA ALA A 59 -4.37 3.86 6.62
C ALA A 59 -2.89 3.49 6.52
N MET A 60 -2.01 4.48 6.46
CA MET A 60 -0.55 4.28 6.45
C MET A 60 -0.04 3.75 7.78
N GLU A 61 -0.57 4.22 8.92
CA GLU A 61 -0.23 3.67 10.24
C GLU A 61 -0.59 2.18 10.33
N GLU A 62 -1.77 1.80 9.87
CA GLU A 62 -2.20 0.40 9.84
C GLU A 62 -1.36 -0.44 8.87
N LEU A 63 -1.02 0.11 7.70
CA LEU A 63 -0.13 -0.57 6.74
C LEU A 63 1.24 -0.84 7.37
N CYS A 64 1.84 0.16 8.03
CA CYS A 64 3.13 0.04 8.71
C CYS A 64 3.13 -1.00 9.83
N PHE A 65 1.97 -1.23 10.48
CA PHE A 65 1.84 -2.27 11.49
C PHE A 65 1.97 -3.70 10.92
N TYR A 66 1.49 -3.93 9.69
CA TYR A 66 1.54 -5.25 9.05
C TYR A 66 2.80 -5.50 8.22
N CYS A 67 3.43 -4.43 7.72
CA CYS A 67 4.64 -4.51 6.90
C CYS A 67 5.88 -4.86 7.72
N THR A 68 6.89 -5.38 7.04
CA THR A 68 8.23 -5.50 7.62
C THR A 68 8.75 -4.08 7.94
N LYS A 69 9.45 -3.90 9.07
CA LYS A 69 9.96 -2.59 9.48
C LYS A 69 10.79 -1.96 8.36
N ASP A 70 10.58 -0.66 8.15
CA ASP A 70 11.30 0.19 7.18
C ASP A 70 11.14 -0.19 5.68
N GLU A 71 10.21 -1.09 5.35
CA GLU A 71 9.97 -1.54 3.95
C GLU A 71 8.79 -0.84 3.26
N VAL A 72 8.24 0.23 3.85
CA VAL A 72 7.18 1.04 3.23
C VAL A 72 7.81 2.31 2.64
N HIS A 73 7.70 2.44 1.32
CA HIS A 73 8.26 3.57 0.57
C HIS A 73 7.17 4.31 -0.19
N VAL A 74 6.96 5.58 0.17
CA VAL A 74 6.13 6.51 -0.60
C VAL A 74 6.98 7.05 -1.75
N LEU A 75 6.60 6.72 -2.98
CA LEU A 75 7.33 7.15 -4.18
C LEU A 75 7.04 8.61 -4.57
N GLY A 76 5.95 9.17 -4.07
CA GLY A 76 5.55 10.56 -4.30
C GLY A 76 4.03 10.71 -4.32
N THR A 77 3.60 11.97 -4.29
CA THR A 77 2.20 12.39 -4.45
C THR A 77 2.14 13.35 -5.61
N TYR A 78 1.20 13.12 -6.52
CA TYR A 78 1.08 13.89 -7.77
C TYR A 78 -0.39 14.18 -8.07
N PRO A 79 -0.69 15.30 -8.76
CA PRO A 79 -2.05 15.62 -9.15
C PRO A 79 -2.61 14.57 -10.12
N ALA A 80 -3.88 14.22 -9.94
CA ALA A 80 -4.58 13.33 -10.86
C ALA A 80 -4.70 13.95 -12.25
N SER A 81 -4.60 13.12 -13.29
CA SER A 81 -4.90 13.55 -14.66
C SER A 81 -6.36 13.99 -14.77
N PRO A 82 -6.70 15.04 -15.55
CA PRO A 82 -8.08 15.48 -15.75
C PRO A 82 -9.04 14.39 -16.24
N ALA A 83 -8.52 13.36 -16.93
CA ALA A 83 -9.32 12.23 -17.39
C ALA A 83 -9.78 11.28 -16.26
N ARG A 84 -9.28 11.47 -15.03
CA ARG A 84 -9.59 10.68 -13.82
C ARG A 84 -10.10 11.55 -12.67
N ALA A 85 -10.38 12.83 -12.93
CA ALA A 85 -10.93 13.78 -11.96
C ALA A 85 -12.42 13.54 -11.72
#